data_AF-A0A1F6JWC7-F1
#
_entry.id   AF-A0A1F6JWC7-F1
#
_cell.length_a   1.000
_cell.length_b   1.000
_cell.length_c   1.000
_cell.angle_alpha   90.00
_cell.angle_beta   90.00
_cell.angle_gamma   90.00
#
_symmetry.space_group_name_H-M   'P 1'
#
loop_
_entity.id
_entity.type
_entity.pdbx_description
1 polymer ?
#
loop_
_entity_poly.entity_id
_entity_poly.type
_entity_poly.pdbx_seq_one_letter_code
_entity_poly.pdbx_strand_id
1 'polypeptide(L)' 'MRLPYSGNAVIPREKLTKYLFSETHATGKFKARFFRNLGFDEPNVDLLPYILYNKKVRR' A
#
# COMPACT_ATOMS: atom_id res chain seq x y z
N MET A 1 -16.01 -1.95 8.83
CA MET A 1 -16.64 -0.90 8.01
C MET A 1 -16.13 -1.03 6.59
N ARG A 2 -17.01 -1.02 5.57
CA ARG A 2 -16.60 -1.02 4.15
C ARG A 2 -16.47 0.43 3.69
N LEU A 3 -15.37 0.78 3.02
CA LEU A 3 -15.21 2.11 2.41
C LEU A 3 -16.16 2.20 1.21
N PRO A 4 -17.03 3.23 1.16
CA PRO A 4 -17.84 3.47 -0.03
C PRO A 4 -16.93 3.70 -1.23
N TYR A 5 -17.31 3.18 -2.40
CA TYR A 5 -16.57 3.30 -3.66
C TYR A 5 -15.14 2.75 -3.68
N SER A 6 -14.78 1.87 -2.75
CA SER A 6 -13.45 1.24 -2.70
C SER A 6 -13.04 0.52 -4.01
N GLY A 7 -14.00 -0.01 -4.78
CA GLY A 7 -13.74 -0.62 -6.09
C GLY A 7 -13.42 0.38 -7.22
N ASN A 8 -13.79 1.65 -7.06
CA ASN A 8 -13.53 2.71 -8.04
C ASN A 8 -12.34 3.60 -7.63
N ALA A 9 -11.70 3.29 -6.51
CA ALA A 9 -10.59 4.08 -6.00
C ALA A 9 -9.36 3.91 -6.89
N VAL A 10 -9.00 4.95 -7.65
CA VAL A 10 -7.77 4.98 -8.44
C VAL A 10 -6.63 5.48 -7.56
N ILE A 11 -5.62 4.64 -7.36
CA ILE A 11 -4.40 5.01 -6.63
C ILE A 11 -3.28 5.18 -7.67
N PRO A 12 -2.74 6.40 -7.87
CA PRO A 12 -1.62 6.61 -8.79
C PRO A 12 -0.39 5.81 -8.34
N ARG A 13 0.31 5.18 -9.28
CA ARG A 13 1.54 4.41 -8.99
C ARG A 13 2.58 5.25 -8.23
N GLU A 14 2.70 6.52 -8.60
CA GLU A 14 3.61 7.46 -7.94
C GLU A 14 3.31 7.65 -6.45
N LYS A 15 2.04 7.59 -6.04
CA LYS A 15 1.66 7.70 -4.63
C LYS A 15 2.12 6.47 -3.84
N LEU A 16 2.18 5.32 -4.48
CA LEU A 16 2.71 4.11 -3.87
C LEU A 16 4.22 4.18 -3.75
N THR A 17 4.93 4.51 -4.83
CA THR A 17 6.40 4.51 -4.84
C THR A 17 7.02 5.72 -4.14
N LYS A 18 6.53 6.94 -4.41
CA LYS A 18 7.11 8.19 -3.88
C LYS A 18 6.64 8.55 -2.47
N TYR A 19 5.56 7.96 -1.98
CA TYR A 19 5.01 8.25 -0.64
C TYR A 19 4.87 7.01 0.23
N LEU A 20 4.16 5.98 -0.24
CA LEU A 20 3.86 4.82 0.60
C LEU A 20 5.08 3.94 0.89
N PHE A 21 5.97 3.77 -0.09
CA PHE A 21 7.19 2.95 -0.01
C PHE A 21 8.48 3.76 0.05
N SER A 22 8.38 5.08 -0.01
CA SER A 22 9.53 5.96 0.08
C SER A 22 10.01 6.08 1.53
N GLU A 23 11.19 5.54 1.80
CA GLU A 23 11.87 5.68 3.10
C GLU A 23 12.47 7.09 3.30
N THR A 24 12.67 7.82 2.20
CA THR A 24 13.23 9.19 2.21
C THR A 24 12.17 10.26 2.47
N HIS A 25 10.87 9.91 2.43
CA HIS A 25 9.79 10.85 2.71
C HIS A 25 9.72 11.16 4.21
N ALA A 26 9.84 12.44 4.58
CA ALA A 26 9.97 12.91 5.97
C ALA A 26 8.90 12.34 6.93
N THR A 27 7.66 12.24 6.45
CA THR A 27 6.51 11.66 7.19
C THR A 27 6.14 10.23 6.75
N GLY A 28 6.66 9.78 5.60
CA GLY A 28 6.31 8.51 4.98
C GLY A 28 7.17 7.33 5.43
N LYS A 29 8.35 7.57 6.02
CA LYS A 29 9.32 6.53 6.38
C LYS A 29 8.74 5.40 7.23
N PHE A 30 7.85 5.71 8.16
CA PHE A 30 7.24 4.71 9.04
C PHE A 30 6.29 3.78 8.27
N LYS A 31 5.58 4.34 7.28
CA LYS A 31 4.70 3.57 6.38
C LYS A 31 5.54 2.70 5.45
N ALA A 32 6.59 3.29 4.85
CA ALA A 32 7.52 2.56 4.01
C ALA A 32 8.11 1.35 4.73
N ARG A 33 8.64 1.55 5.95
CA ARG A 33 9.20 0.47 6.76
C ARG A 33 8.18 -0.61 7.11
N PHE A 34 6.94 -0.24 7.43
CA PHE A 34 5.87 -1.21 7.69
C PHE A 34 5.59 -2.08 6.47
N PHE A 35 5.45 -1.49 5.28
CA PHE A 35 5.18 -2.23 4.06
C PHE A 35 6.38 -3.07 3.60
N ARG A 36 7.60 -2.54 3.71
CA ARG A 36 8.83 -3.29 3.44
C ARG A 36 8.99 -4.51 4.35
N ASN A 37 8.67 -4.36 5.65
CA ASN A 37 8.68 -5.50 6.59
C ASN A 37 7.64 -6.58 6.24
N LEU A 38 6.58 -6.23 5.51
CA LEU A 38 5.60 -7.18 4.99
C LEU A 38 6.02 -7.79 3.64
N GLY A 39 7.19 -7.43 3.11
CA GLY A 39 7.69 -7.88 1.81
C GLY A 39 7.22 -7.05 0.62
N PHE A 40 6.70 -5.83 0.84
CA PHE A 40 6.30 -4.93 -0.23
C PHE A 40 7.38 -3.92 -0.58
N ASP A 41 7.71 -3.86 -1.86
CA ASP A 41 8.69 -2.99 -2.48
C ASP A 41 8.17 -2.48 -3.85
N GLU A 42 8.97 -1.66 -4.54
CA GLU A 42 8.62 -1.08 -5.83
C GLU A 42 8.22 -2.10 -6.94
N PRO A 43 8.84 -3.30 -7.07
CA PRO A 43 8.40 -4.29 -8.05
C PRO A 43 7.07 -4.97 -7.69
N ASN A 44 6.72 -5.07 -6.41
CA ASN A 44 5.48 -5.71 -5.96
C ASN A 44 4.34 -4.71 -5.68
N VAL A 45 4.50 -3.44 -6.07
CA VAL A 45 3.54 -2.35 -5.85
C VAL A 45 2.13 -2.69 -6.36
N ASP A 46 2.06 -3.41 -7.48
CA ASP A 46 0.79 -3.73 -8.17
C ASP A 46 -0.01 -4.82 -7.46
N LEU A 47 0.63 -5.58 -6.55
CA LEU A 47 -0.01 -6.60 -5.73
C LEU A 47 -0.68 -6.01 -4.49
N LEU A 48 -0.26 -4.80 -4.08
CA LEU A 48 -0.76 -4.14 -2.88
C LEU A 48 -2.29 -3.94 -2.86
N PRO A 49 -2.95 -3.48 -3.96
CA PRO A 49 -4.40 -3.32 -3.98
C PRO A 49 -5.12 -4.66 -3.81
N TYR A 50 -4.62 -5.72 -4.46
CA TYR A 50 -5.20 -7.06 -4.36
C TYR A 50 -5.17 -7.58 -2.92
N ILE A 51 -4.07 -7.34 -2.20
CA ILE A 51 -3.87 -7.85 -0.83
C ILE A 51 -4.60 -7.01 0.21
N LEU A 52 -4.71 -5.69 0.00
CA LEU A 52 -5.54 -4.82 0.84
C LEU A 52 -7.04 -5.11 0.65
N TYR A 53 -7.46 -5.42 -0.58
CA TYR A 53 -8.86 -5.73 -0.89
C TYR A 53 -9.26 -7.14 -0.45
N ASN A 54 -8.36 -8.14 -0.59
CA ASN A 54 -8.63 -9.54 -0.24
C ASN A 54 -8.35 -9.93 1.22
N LYS A 55 -8.23 -8.98 2.15
CA LYS A 55 -8.09 -9.31 3.58
C LYS A 55 -9.40 -9.85 4.18
N LYS A 56 -9.79 -11.08 3.82
CA LYS A 56 -10.24 -12.05 4.84
C LYS A 56 -8.99 -12.40 5.65
N VAL A 57 -8.70 -11.58 6.66
CA VAL A 57 -7.80 -11.98 7.74
C VAL A 57 -8.45 -13.20 8.38
N ARG A 58 -8.02 -14.40 7.96
CA ARG A 58 -8.32 -15.63 8.68
C ARG A 58 -7.69 -15.46 10.06
N ARG A 59 -8.56 -15.23 11.06
CA ARG A 59 -8.26 -15.56 12.45
C ARG A 59 -8.44 -17.04 12.64
#